data_AF-A0A2V6Z879-F1
#
_entry.id   AF-A0A2V6Z879-F1
#
_cell.length_a   1.000
_cell.length_b   1.000
_cell.length_c   1.000
_cell.angle_alpha   90.00
_cell.angle_beta   90.00
_cell.angle_gamma   90.00
#
_symmetry.space_group_name_H-M   'P 1'
#
loop_
_entity.id
_entity.type
_entity.pdbx_description
1 polymer ?
#
loop_
_entity_poly.entity_id
_entity_poly.type
_entity_poly.pdbx_seq_one_letter_code
_entity_poly.pdbx_strand_id
1 'polypeptide(L)'
;FRNLIYAGSGAFGNAATRIENFVAAGGTYVYGSYPDIDGLFREQAAEMDRKRREATLHRIQQLMHDKVMVAPLWESTILVGLGPRVEESGLGLIAGYPWSAPYEDVKLRGK
;
A
#
# COMPACT_ATOMS: atom_id res chain seq x y z
N PHE A 1 -1.68 22.84 -3.74
CA PHE A 1 -1.20 22.90 -2.34
C PHE A 1 0.32 23.00 -2.37
N ARG A 2 0.91 23.98 -1.68
CA ARG A 2 2.38 24.10 -1.56
C ARG A 2 2.79 23.40 -0.27
N ASN A 3 3.76 22.49 -0.32
CA ASN A 3 4.31 21.74 0.82
C ASN A 3 3.34 20.76 1.51
N LEU A 4 2.37 20.20 0.77
CA LEU A 4 1.45 19.20 1.31
C LEU A 4 1.71 17.86 0.62
N ILE A 5 2.11 16.86 1.39
CA ILE A 5 2.39 15.50 0.90
C ILE A 5 1.19 14.61 1.24
N TYR A 6 0.63 13.97 0.23
CA TYR A 6 -0.42 12.99 0.41
C TYR A 6 0.22 11.60 0.43
N ALA A 7 0.13 10.90 1.57
CA ALA A 7 0.88 9.66 1.81
C ALA A 7 -0.02 8.42 2.06
N GLY A 8 -1.34 8.55 2.00
CA GLY A 8 -2.28 7.45 2.22
C GLY A 8 -3.20 7.28 1.01
N SER A 9 -3.57 6.05 0.65
CA SER A 9 -4.58 5.82 -0.39
C SER A 9 -5.37 4.55 -0.12
N GLY A 10 -6.70 4.67 -0.14
CA GLY A 10 -7.63 3.54 -0.06
C GLY A 10 -7.87 2.84 -1.39
N ALA A 11 -7.21 3.25 -2.49
CA ALA A 11 -7.34 2.58 -3.77
C ALA A 11 -6.81 1.14 -3.69
N PHE A 12 -7.50 0.21 -4.35
CA PHE A 12 -7.00 -1.15 -4.54
C PHE A 12 -5.74 -1.12 -5.42
N GLY A 13 -4.80 -2.03 -5.15
CA GLY A 13 -3.58 -2.09 -5.96
C GLY A 13 -2.49 -2.96 -5.36
N ASN A 14 -1.35 -2.94 -6.04
CA ASN A 14 -0.10 -3.61 -5.67
C ASN A 14 1.05 -2.60 -5.58
N ALA A 15 2.27 -3.07 -5.31
CA ALA A 15 3.44 -2.21 -5.20
C ALA A 15 3.64 -1.28 -6.42
N ALA A 16 3.47 -1.77 -7.65
CA ALA A 16 3.65 -0.97 -8.86
C ALA A 16 2.64 0.19 -8.95
N THR A 17 1.36 -0.06 -8.67
CA THR A 17 0.32 0.99 -8.65
C THR A 17 0.55 2.04 -7.54
N ARG A 18 1.22 1.68 -6.44
CA ARG A 18 1.64 2.64 -5.41
C ARG A 18 2.83 3.47 -5.88
N ILE A 19 3.83 2.82 -6.49
CA ILE A 19 5.00 3.51 -7.06
C ILE A 19 4.54 4.51 -8.15
N GLU A 20 3.62 4.13 -9.02
CA GLU A 20 3.07 5.01 -10.05
C GLU A 20 2.45 6.29 -9.45
N ASN A 21 1.62 6.15 -8.42
CA ASN A 21 0.88 7.28 -7.86
C ASN A 21 1.73 8.24 -7.01
N PHE A 22 2.77 7.73 -6.34
CA PHE A 22 3.48 8.45 -5.28
C PHE A 22 4.98 8.65 -5.53
N VAL A 23 5.59 7.93 -6.48
CA VAL A 23 7.05 7.89 -6.66
C VAL A 23 7.47 8.23 -8.08
N ALA A 24 6.88 7.58 -9.08
CA ALA A 24 7.29 7.70 -10.48
C ALA A 24 6.86 9.06 -11.07
N ALA A 25 7.71 9.68 -11.87
CA ALA A 25 7.41 10.95 -12.52
C ALA A 25 6.04 10.98 -13.22
N GLY A 26 5.24 12.01 -12.93
CA GLY A 26 3.91 12.20 -13.50
C GLY A 26 2.76 11.61 -12.66
N GLY A 27 3.06 10.89 -11.58
CA GLY A 27 2.05 10.41 -10.64
C GLY A 27 1.30 11.53 -9.90
N THR A 28 0.04 11.27 -9.58
CA THR A 28 -0.92 12.24 -9.01
C THR A 28 -0.42 12.93 -7.73
N TYR A 29 0.32 12.22 -6.89
CA TYR A 29 0.75 12.69 -5.57
C TYR A 29 2.27 12.78 -5.42
N VAL A 30 2.99 12.76 -6.55
CA VAL A 30 4.45 12.76 -6.57
C VAL A 30 4.99 14.12 -6.13
N TYR A 31 5.88 14.09 -5.14
CA TYR A 31 6.58 15.28 -4.65
C TYR A 31 8.08 15.16 -4.97
N GLY A 32 8.40 15.33 -6.25
CA GLY A 32 9.73 15.05 -6.80
C GLY A 32 9.92 13.57 -7.17
N SER A 33 10.75 13.32 -8.18
CA SER A 33 11.10 11.96 -8.64
C SER A 33 12.61 11.83 -8.83
N TYR A 34 13.07 10.59 -9.01
CA TYR A 34 14.46 10.28 -9.29
C TYR A 34 14.58 9.56 -10.64
N PRO A 35 15.43 10.03 -11.58
CA PRO A 35 15.51 9.44 -12.92
C PRO A 35 15.89 7.96 -12.96
N ASP A 36 16.70 7.49 -11.98
CA ASP A 36 17.07 6.08 -11.86
C ASP A 36 15.87 5.20 -11.47
N ILE A 37 14.99 5.69 -10.60
CA ILE A 37 13.72 5.03 -10.26
C ILE A 37 12.74 5.09 -11.44
N ASP A 38 12.61 6.24 -12.11
CA ASP A 38 11.71 6.42 -13.26
C ASP A 38 12.11 5.54 -14.45
N GLY A 39 13.41 5.32 -14.65
CA GLY A 39 13.95 4.36 -15.62
C GLY A 39 13.54 2.92 -15.29
N LEU A 40 13.87 2.46 -14.08
CA LEU A 40 13.56 1.10 -13.64
C LEU A 40 12.05 0.82 -13.61
N PHE A 41 11.22 1.83 -13.29
CA PHE A 41 9.76 1.66 -13.30
C PHE A 41 9.23 1.36 -14.71
N ARG A 42 9.74 2.07 -15.73
CA ARG A 42 9.39 1.80 -17.14
C ARG A 42 9.90 0.45 -17.61
N GLU A 43 11.13 0.06 -17.22
CA GLU A 43 11.68 -1.26 -17.52
C GLU A 43 10.86 -2.38 -16.90
N GLN A 44 10.49 -2.25 -15.62
CA GLN A 44 9.64 -3.21 -14.92
C GLN A 44 8.29 -3.41 -15.63
N ALA A 45 7.68 -2.33 -16.15
CA ALA A 45 6.39 -2.40 -16.83
C ALA A 45 6.46 -3.16 -18.17
N ALA A 46 7.61 -3.11 -18.85
CA ALA A 46 7.82 -3.79 -20.13
C ALA A 46 8.43 -5.21 -19.99
N GLU A 47 9.08 -5.53 -18.86
CA GLU A 47 9.72 -6.83 -18.63
C GLU A 47 8.68 -7.95 -18.51
N MET A 48 8.82 -9.04 -19.28
CA MET A 48 7.88 -10.17 -19.29
C MET A 48 8.33 -11.33 -18.40
N ASP A 49 9.62 -11.48 -18.15
CA ASP A 49 10.14 -12.50 -17.24
C ASP A 49 9.81 -12.14 -15.79
N ARG A 50 9.10 -13.05 -15.11
CA ARG A 50 8.62 -12.81 -13.75
C ARG A 50 9.77 -12.56 -12.75
N LYS A 51 10.86 -13.33 -12.85
CA LYS A 51 11.97 -13.22 -11.88
C LYS A 51 12.72 -11.90 -12.06
N ARG A 52 12.95 -11.48 -13.31
CA ARG A 52 13.55 -10.18 -13.61
C ARG A 52 12.64 -9.05 -13.17
N ARG A 53 11.35 -9.12 -13.45
CA ARG A 53 10.37 -8.11 -13.03
C ARG A 53 10.36 -7.93 -11.50
N GLU A 54 10.39 -9.03 -10.76
CA GLU A 54 10.46 -9.05 -9.29
C GLU A 54 11.77 -8.43 -8.78
N ALA A 55 12.91 -8.81 -9.35
CA ALA A 55 14.20 -8.23 -8.98
C ALA A 55 14.26 -6.71 -9.25
N THR A 56 13.71 -6.25 -10.38
CA THR A 56 13.61 -4.82 -10.71
C THR A 56 12.71 -4.08 -9.71
N LEU A 57 11.56 -4.64 -9.33
CA LEU A 57 10.69 -4.07 -8.31
C LEU A 57 11.41 -3.91 -6.96
N HIS A 58 12.13 -4.95 -6.51
CA HIS A 58 12.93 -4.88 -5.29
C HIS A 58 14.02 -3.84 -5.37
N ARG A 59 14.66 -3.68 -6.54
CA ARG A 59 15.66 -2.64 -6.74
C ARG A 59 15.07 -1.24 -6.60
N ILE A 60 13.88 -1.01 -7.14
CA ILE A 60 13.14 0.26 -6.97
C ILE A 60 12.87 0.51 -5.47
N GLN A 61 12.35 -0.49 -4.75
CA GLN A 61 12.07 -0.37 -3.32
C GLN A 61 13.33 -0.06 -2.50
N GLN A 62 14.46 -0.69 -2.83
CA GLN A 62 15.75 -0.40 -2.18
C GLN A 62 16.20 1.04 -2.43
N LEU A 63 16.08 1.53 -3.67
CA LEU A 63 16.45 2.92 -3.98
C LEU A 63 15.54 3.93 -3.25
N MET A 64 14.24 3.65 -3.13
CA MET A 64 13.32 4.49 -2.35
C MET A 64 13.74 4.57 -0.89
N HIS A 65 14.17 3.44 -0.31
CA HIS A 65 14.70 3.36 1.05
C HIS A 65 16.02 4.14 1.19
N ASP A 66 17.00 3.86 0.33
CA ASP A 66 18.34 4.48 0.39
C ASP A 66 18.30 6.00 0.19
N LYS A 67 17.35 6.49 -0.61
CA LYS A 67 17.11 7.92 -0.85
C LYS A 67 16.19 8.56 0.19
N VAL A 68 15.76 7.81 1.21
CA VAL A 68 14.92 8.30 2.32
C VAL A 68 13.67 9.01 1.79
N MET A 69 13.01 8.43 0.78
CA MET A 69 11.84 9.05 0.16
C MET A 69 10.62 9.12 1.09
N VAL A 70 10.59 8.28 2.12
CA VAL A 70 9.49 8.19 3.09
C VAL A 70 10.07 8.28 4.50
N ALA A 71 9.58 9.23 5.28
CA ALA A 71 9.83 9.28 6.72
C ALA A 71 8.71 8.52 7.46
N PRO A 72 9.01 7.41 8.16
CA PRO A 72 8.01 6.70 8.95
C PRO A 72 7.72 7.51 10.22
N LEU A 73 6.65 8.32 10.19
CA LEU A 73 6.27 9.20 11.30
C LEU A 73 5.30 8.56 12.29
N TRP A 74 4.38 7.72 11.80
CA TRP A 74 3.39 7.03 12.61
C TRP A 74 3.08 5.65 12.03
N GLU A 75 2.76 4.71 12.92
CA GLU A 75 2.17 3.42 12.55
C GLU A 75 0.69 3.46 12.91
N SER A 76 -0.17 3.42 11.89
CA SER A 76 -1.61 3.48 12.10
C SER A 76 -2.13 2.15 12.65
N THR A 77 -2.57 2.13 13.90
CA THR A 77 -3.39 1.05 14.44
C THR A 77 -4.87 1.35 14.24
N ILE A 78 -5.67 0.32 13.96
CA ILE A 78 -7.11 0.46 13.78
C ILE A 78 -7.78 0.09 15.10
N LEU A 79 -8.38 1.08 15.74
CA LEU A 79 -9.17 0.89 16.94
C LEU A 79 -10.60 0.54 16.54
N VAL A 80 -11.06 -0.61 17.01
CA VAL A 80 -12.37 -1.19 16.65
C VAL A 80 -13.25 -1.31 17.88
N GLY A 81 -14.52 -0.90 17.73
CA GLY A 81 -15.54 -1.09 18.76
C GLY A 81 -16.37 -2.34 18.45
N LEU A 82 -16.49 -3.25 19.42
CA LEU A 82 -17.35 -4.43 19.32
C LEU A 82 -18.65 -4.21 20.09
N GLY A 83 -19.77 -4.34 19.39
CA GLY A 83 -21.09 -4.28 20.04
C GLY A 83 -21.38 -5.55 20.86
N PRO A 84 -22.18 -5.46 21.94
CA PRO A 84 -22.47 -6.60 22.82
C PRO A 84 -23.17 -7.78 22.13
N ARG A 85 -23.79 -7.54 20.97
CA ARG A 85 -24.49 -8.56 20.17
C ARG A 85 -23.59 -9.27 19.16
N VAL A 86 -22.34 -8.85 19.00
CA VAL A 86 -21.40 -9.47 18.07
C VAL A 86 -20.82 -10.73 18.71
N GLU A 87 -20.90 -11.84 17.98
CA GLU A 87 -20.27 -13.12 18.33
C GLU A 87 -18.96 -13.28 17.56
N GLU A 88 -19.01 -13.17 16.23
CA GLU A 88 -17.84 -13.14 15.35
C GLU A 88 -17.84 -11.82 14.60
N SER A 89 -16.75 -11.06 14.70
CA SER A 89 -16.69 -9.69 14.18
C SER A 89 -16.12 -9.62 12.77
N GLY A 90 -15.45 -10.67 12.30
CA GLY A 90 -14.68 -10.62 11.07
C GLY A 90 -13.41 -9.77 11.18
N LEU A 91 -13.10 -9.18 12.33
CA LEU A 91 -11.88 -8.41 12.52
C LEU A 91 -10.72 -9.35 12.82
N GLY A 92 -9.63 -9.23 12.05
CA GLY A 92 -8.45 -10.06 12.20
C GLY A 92 -8.53 -11.46 11.57
N LEU A 93 -9.65 -11.81 10.91
CA LEU A 93 -9.76 -13.10 10.18
C LEU A 93 -8.92 -13.10 8.90
N ILE A 94 -8.73 -11.93 8.27
CA ILE A 94 -7.84 -11.75 7.12
C ILE A 94 -6.59 -10.99 7.58
N ALA A 95 -5.42 -11.63 7.50
CA ALA A 95 -4.16 -11.03 7.92
C ALA A 95 -3.87 -9.73 7.15
N GLY A 96 -3.62 -8.64 7.89
CA GLY A 96 -3.33 -7.32 7.31
C GLY A 96 -4.54 -6.58 6.73
N TYR A 97 -5.75 -7.13 6.83
CA TYR A 97 -6.98 -6.43 6.45
C TYR A 97 -7.59 -5.73 7.67
N PRO A 98 -7.65 -4.39 7.68
CA PRO A 98 -8.04 -3.64 8.87
C PRO A 98 -9.55 -3.60 9.15
N TRP A 99 -10.37 -4.13 8.25
CA TRP A 99 -11.82 -4.04 8.32
C TRP A 99 -12.46 -5.40 8.61
N SER A 100 -13.76 -5.39 8.92
CA SER A 100 -14.52 -6.62 9.13
C SER A 100 -14.64 -7.39 7.82
N ALA A 101 -14.05 -8.58 7.75
CA ALA A 101 -14.18 -9.54 6.64
C ALA A 101 -13.61 -10.92 7.02
N PRO A 102 -14.07 -12.00 6.38
CA PRO A 102 -15.09 -12.01 5.33
C PRO A 102 -16.51 -11.93 5.92
N TYR A 103 -17.43 -11.30 5.19
CA TYR A 103 -18.76 -10.98 5.73
C TYR A 103 -19.62 -12.22 6.00
N GLU A 104 -19.36 -13.31 5.28
CA GLU A 104 -19.99 -14.61 5.47
C GLU A 104 -19.70 -15.25 6.84
N ASP A 105 -18.58 -14.88 7.47
CA ASP A 105 -18.18 -15.41 8.77
C ASP A 105 -18.66 -14.54 9.94
N VAL A 106 -19.15 -13.33 9.67
CA VAL A 106 -19.65 -12.40 10.70
C VAL A 106 -20.93 -12.96 11.33
N LYS A 107 -20.96 -13.01 12.67
CA LYS A 107 -22.06 -13.61 13.43
C LYS A 107 -22.56 -12.69 14.54
N LEU A 108 -23.87 -12.74 14.74
CA LEU A 108 -24.53 -12.18 15.90
C LEU A 108 -24.82 -13.29 16.90
N ARG A 109 -24.74 -12.97 18.19
CA ARG A 109 -25.16 -13.87 19.26
C ARG A 109 -26.62 -14.26 19.06
N GLY A 110 -26.92 -15.53 19.32
CA GLY A 110 -28.29 -16.04 19.41
C GLY A 110 -29.11 -15.29 20.47
N LYS A 111 -30.44 -15.42 20.38
CA LYS A 111 -31.33 -14.93 21.44
C LYS A 111 -31.19 -15.76 22.71
#